data_AF-A0A8D8KKZ8-F1
#
_entry.id   AF-A0A8D8KKZ8-F1
#
_cell.length_a   1.000
_cell.length_b   1.000
_cell.length_c   1.000
_cell.angle_alpha   90.00
_cell.angle_beta   90.00
_cell.angle_gamma   90.00
#
_symmetry.space_group_name_H-M   'P 1'
#
loop_
_entity.id
_entity.type
_entity.pdbx_description
1 polymer ?
#
loop_
_entity_poly.entity_id
_entity_poly.type
_entity_poly.pdbx_seq_one_letter_code
_entity_poly.pdbx_strand_id
1 'polypeptide(L)'
;MAPTKEKAAAAPKVAKPGKTGGDQKKKRTNRFKNALLADGVRRYSKGKIAARKALYALKSLKKVRTEKPKVAITVVKKIGGAKNGGERKVLVKKNKSYLPTKSLIRKRSVKWCFRNHKRYIHKTPKFNKVMVLIVSAVNLREIASSC
;
A
#
# COMPACT_ATOMS: atom_id res chain seq x y z
N MET A 1 -0.06 1.82 -70.59
CA MET A 1 0.49 0.46 -70.78
C MET A 1 0.51 -0.27 -69.46
N ALA A 2 0.32 -1.58 -69.56
CA ALA A 2 0.22 -2.66 -68.57
C ALA A 2 1.01 -2.55 -67.24
N PRO A 3 0.59 -3.34 -66.23
CA PRO A 3 0.75 -3.09 -64.80
C PRO A 3 1.82 -3.97 -64.12
N THR A 4 1.84 -3.90 -62.78
CA THR A 4 2.51 -4.81 -61.81
C THR A 4 4.00 -4.52 -61.57
N LYS A 5 4.49 -4.44 -60.33
CA LYS A 5 4.48 -5.53 -59.34
C LYS A 5 4.21 -5.03 -57.93
N GLU A 6 3.15 -5.56 -57.34
CA GLU A 6 2.93 -5.60 -55.91
C GLU A 6 4.09 -6.36 -55.25
N LYS A 7 4.79 -5.69 -54.34
CA LYS A 7 5.74 -6.35 -53.45
C LYS A 7 4.93 -7.04 -52.37
N ALA A 8 4.87 -8.36 -52.47
CA ALA A 8 4.18 -9.26 -51.58
C ALA A 8 4.34 -8.87 -50.10
N ALA A 9 3.19 -8.75 -49.45
CA ALA A 9 3.04 -8.63 -48.02
C ALA A 9 3.81 -9.76 -47.32
N ALA A 10 4.80 -9.39 -46.52
CA ALA A 10 5.41 -10.31 -45.56
C ALA A 10 4.32 -10.71 -44.55
N ALA A 11 3.98 -12.01 -44.55
CA ALA A 11 3.02 -12.59 -43.64
C ALA A 11 3.30 -12.15 -42.18
N PRO A 12 2.29 -11.70 -41.42
CA PRO A 12 2.47 -11.45 -40.00
C PRO A 12 2.84 -12.78 -39.35
N LYS A 13 4.02 -12.82 -38.71
CA LYS A 13 4.38 -13.91 -37.82
C LYS A 13 3.32 -13.97 -36.73
N VAL A 14 2.41 -14.94 -36.89
CA VAL A 14 1.37 -15.27 -35.94
C VAL A 14 2.03 -15.45 -34.59
N ALA A 15 1.77 -14.50 -33.70
CA ALA A 15 2.12 -14.60 -32.29
C ALA A 15 1.52 -15.92 -31.78
N LYS A 16 2.37 -16.81 -31.28
CA LYS A 16 1.91 -17.99 -30.55
C LYS A 16 0.88 -17.54 -29.51
N PRO A 17 -0.29 -18.18 -29.45
CA PRO A 17 -1.31 -17.83 -28.47
C PRO A 17 -0.68 -17.93 -27.09
N GLY A 18 -0.76 -16.82 -26.35
CA GLY A 18 -0.34 -16.79 -24.96
C GLY A 18 -1.02 -17.93 -24.22
N LYS A 19 -0.24 -18.66 -23.41
CA LYS A 19 -0.80 -19.54 -22.39
C LYS A 19 -1.60 -18.70 -21.40
N THR A 20 -2.86 -18.45 -21.72
CA THR A 20 -3.94 -18.25 -20.75
C THR A 20 -4.11 -19.57 -20.04
N GLY A 21 -3.51 -19.68 -18.86
CA GLY A 21 -3.55 -20.92 -18.08
C GLY A 21 -2.27 -21.18 -17.29
N GLY A 22 -1.74 -20.14 -16.65
CA GLY A 22 -0.84 -20.33 -15.53
C GLY A 22 -1.58 -19.82 -14.32
N ASP A 23 -1.96 -20.72 -13.41
CA ASP A 23 -2.45 -20.38 -12.08
C ASP A 23 -1.72 -19.14 -11.58
N GLN A 24 -2.49 -18.10 -11.24
CA GLN A 24 -1.94 -16.91 -10.62
C GLN A 24 -1.34 -17.34 -9.28
N LYS A 25 -0.09 -17.81 -9.32
CA LYS A 25 0.66 -18.27 -8.17
C LYS A 25 0.79 -17.05 -7.29
N LYS A 26 -0.11 -16.97 -6.31
CA LYS A 26 -0.25 -15.91 -5.31
C LYS A 26 1.17 -15.50 -4.95
N LYS A 27 1.59 -14.30 -5.37
CA LYS A 27 2.97 -13.81 -5.17
C LYS A 27 3.27 -14.02 -3.69
N ARG A 28 4.10 -15.03 -3.37
CA ARG A 28 4.46 -15.33 -1.99
C ARG A 28 5.00 -14.02 -1.43
N THR A 29 4.32 -13.46 -0.43
CA THR A 29 4.77 -12.27 0.27
C THR A 29 6.24 -12.48 0.61
N ASN A 30 7.07 -11.50 0.25
CA ASN A 30 8.52 -11.61 0.34
C ASN A 30 8.91 -11.97 1.77
N ARG A 31 9.11 -13.27 2.04
CA ARG A 31 9.48 -13.74 3.37
C ARG A 31 10.82 -13.12 3.68
N PHE A 32 10.90 -12.48 4.83
CA PHE A 32 12.10 -11.78 5.24
C PHE A 32 13.28 -12.77 5.24
N LYS A 33 14.26 -12.59 4.35
CA LYS A 33 15.35 -13.54 4.09
C LYS A 33 16.36 -13.69 5.25
N ASN A 34 16.15 -13.00 6.38
CA ASN A 34 17.08 -12.97 7.50
C ASN A 34 16.36 -13.03 8.87
N ALA A 35 16.22 -14.23 9.42
CA ALA A 35 15.57 -14.41 10.72
C ALA A 35 16.27 -13.61 11.84
N LEU A 36 15.48 -13.18 12.83
CA LEU A 36 16.01 -12.65 14.09
C LEU A 36 16.60 -13.82 14.90
N LEU A 37 17.73 -13.58 15.56
CA LEU A 37 18.30 -14.50 16.54
C LEU A 37 17.76 -14.14 17.92
N ALA A 38 18.30 -13.09 18.53
CA ALA A 38 17.84 -12.46 19.77
C ALA A 38 18.12 -10.95 19.70
N ASP A 39 17.38 -10.15 20.46
CA ASP A 39 17.67 -8.75 20.79
C ASP A 39 18.02 -7.82 19.61
N GLY A 40 17.30 -7.98 18.49
CA GLY A 40 17.47 -7.13 17.30
C GLY A 40 18.65 -7.53 16.40
N VAL A 41 19.46 -8.51 16.81
CA VAL A 41 20.51 -9.10 15.98
C VAL A 41 19.89 -10.05 14.98
N ARG A 42 20.34 -9.93 13.72
CA ARG A 42 19.87 -10.78 12.63
C ARG A 42 20.90 -11.84 12.28
N ARG A 43 20.42 -13.00 11.81
CA ARG A 43 21.25 -14.19 11.53
C ARG A 43 22.38 -13.98 10.52
N TYR A 44 22.19 -13.12 9.52
CA TYR A 44 23.17 -12.86 8.47
C TYR A 44 23.64 -11.41 8.43
N SER A 45 24.92 -11.22 8.10
CA SER A 45 25.54 -9.92 7.84
C SER A 45 25.02 -9.26 6.56
N LYS A 46 25.27 -7.96 6.39
CA LYS A 46 24.83 -7.18 5.22
C LYS A 46 25.34 -7.76 3.89
N GLY A 47 26.60 -8.21 3.82
CA GLY A 47 27.19 -8.80 2.61
C GLY A 47 26.51 -10.10 2.19
N LYS A 48 26.29 -11.02 3.13
CA LYS A 48 25.61 -12.30 2.87
C LYS A 48 24.15 -12.10 2.45
N ILE A 49 23.46 -11.07 2.97
CA ILE A 49 22.13 -10.68 2.50
C ILE A 49 22.18 -10.16 1.06
N ALA A 50 23.18 -9.34 0.70
CA ALA A 50 23.32 -8.80 -0.64
C ALA A 50 23.49 -9.91 -1.70
N ALA A 51 24.31 -10.92 -1.38
CA ALA A 51 24.48 -12.12 -2.20
C ALA A 51 23.15 -12.91 -2.32
N ARG A 52 22.44 -13.17 -1.22
CA ARG A 52 21.14 -13.88 -1.22
C ARG A 52 19.99 -13.13 -1.90
N LYS A 53 20.09 -11.81 -1.96
CA LYS A 53 19.18 -10.95 -2.74
C LYS A 53 19.61 -10.86 -4.20
N ALA A 54 20.73 -11.46 -4.57
CA ALA A 54 21.37 -11.35 -5.89
C ALA A 54 21.48 -9.90 -6.35
N LEU A 55 21.80 -8.98 -5.41
CA LEU A 55 21.86 -7.55 -5.73
C LEU A 55 22.90 -7.26 -6.82
N TYR A 56 23.94 -8.09 -6.95
CA TYR A 56 24.94 -7.98 -8.00
C TYR A 56 24.33 -8.04 -9.41
N ALA A 57 23.36 -8.93 -9.64
CA ALA A 57 22.66 -9.07 -10.92
C ALA A 57 21.69 -7.90 -11.19
N LEU A 58 21.30 -7.17 -10.13
CA LEU A 58 20.41 -6.01 -10.22
C LEU A 58 21.14 -4.68 -10.36
N LYS A 59 22.48 -4.65 -10.32
CA LYS A 59 23.28 -3.41 -10.42
C LYS A 59 23.21 -2.76 -11.80
N SER A 60 23.08 -3.56 -12.86
CA SER A 60 23.05 -3.10 -14.26
C SER A 60 21.65 -2.66 -14.72
N LEU A 61 20.61 -2.99 -13.96
CA LEU A 61 19.24 -2.60 -14.27
C LEU A 61 19.00 -1.14 -13.88
N LYS A 62 18.78 -0.27 -14.87
CA LYS A 62 18.33 1.11 -14.65
C LYS A 62 16.98 1.06 -13.93
N LYS A 63 16.92 1.59 -12.70
CA LYS A 63 15.67 1.72 -11.96
C LYS A 63 14.80 2.76 -12.66
N VAL A 64 13.82 2.31 -13.44
CA VAL A 64 12.79 3.17 -14.01
C VAL A 64 12.07 3.85 -12.84
N ARG A 65 12.28 5.16 -12.68
CA ARG A 65 11.52 5.95 -11.72
C ARG A 65 10.10 6.04 -12.26
N THR A 66 9.21 5.20 -11.75
CA THR A 66 7.78 5.36 -12.01
C THR A 66 7.38 6.72 -11.46
N GLU A 67 7.00 7.65 -12.35
CA GLU A 67 6.47 8.93 -11.95
C GLU A 67 5.20 8.70 -11.13
N LYS A 68 5.15 9.27 -9.93
CA LYS A 68 3.94 9.18 -9.10
C LYS A 68 2.84 9.95 -9.83
N PRO A 69 1.63 9.40 -9.98
CA PRO A 69 0.54 10.13 -10.59
C PRO A 69 0.26 11.40 -9.80
N LYS A 70 0.24 12.55 -10.49
CA LYS A 70 -0.13 13.83 -9.88
C LYS A 70 -1.61 13.78 -9.51
N VAL A 71 -1.92 13.96 -8.24
CA VAL A 71 -3.32 14.05 -7.79
C VAL A 71 -3.90 15.36 -8.30
N ALA A 72 -5.01 15.30 -9.03
CA ALA A 72 -5.68 16.48 -9.56
C ALA A 72 -6.22 17.37 -8.42
N ILE A 73 -5.82 18.63 -8.41
CA ILE A 73 -6.26 19.64 -7.43
C ILE A 73 -7.60 20.24 -7.85
N THR A 74 -7.82 20.34 -9.16
CA THR A 74 -8.98 20.93 -9.80
C THR A 74 -9.70 19.91 -10.68
N VAL A 75 -11.03 20.01 -10.71
CA VAL A 75 -11.92 19.25 -11.58
C VAL A 75 -12.69 20.24 -12.44
N VAL A 76 -12.73 19.98 -13.74
CA VAL A 76 -13.55 20.75 -14.68
C VAL A 76 -14.98 20.23 -14.59
N LYS A 77 -15.92 21.10 -14.21
CA LYS A 77 -17.35 20.80 -14.18
C LYS A 77 -18.02 21.49 -15.36
N LYS A 78 -18.77 20.72 -16.15
CA LYS A 78 -19.65 21.28 -17.18
C LYS A 78 -20.82 21.99 -16.52
N ILE A 79 -21.21 23.14 -17.06
CA ILE A 79 -22.31 23.97 -16.58
C ILE A 79 -23.36 24.03 -17.68
N GLY A 80 -24.62 23.86 -17.28
CA GLY A 80 -25.75 23.96 -18.19
C GLY A 80 -26.09 25.41 -18.58
N GLY A 81 -26.66 25.55 -19.78
CA GLY A 81 -27.19 26.82 -20.31
C GLY A 81 -26.31 27.47 -21.38
N ALA A 82 -26.92 27.88 -22.48
CA ALA A 82 -26.24 28.39 -23.68
C ALA A 82 -25.39 29.66 -23.42
N LYS A 83 -25.72 30.45 -22.39
CA LYS A 83 -25.05 31.71 -22.06
C LYS A 83 -24.00 31.60 -20.94
N ASN A 84 -23.79 30.41 -20.36
CA ASN A 84 -22.99 30.24 -19.13
C ASN A 84 -21.54 29.77 -19.35
N GLY A 85 -21.04 29.78 -20.58
CA GLY A 85 -19.62 29.55 -20.87
C GLY A 85 -19.13 28.10 -20.71
N GLY A 86 -20.03 27.13 -20.62
CA GLY A 86 -19.75 25.69 -20.78
C GLY A 86 -19.08 24.98 -19.60
N GLU A 87 -17.97 25.48 -19.07
CA GLU A 87 -17.16 24.77 -18.06
C GLU A 87 -16.61 25.69 -16.95
N ARG A 88 -16.58 25.19 -15.70
CA ARG A 88 -15.83 25.82 -14.59
C ARG A 88 -14.79 24.88 -14.02
N LYS A 89 -13.59 25.42 -13.77
CA LYS A 89 -12.54 24.76 -13.00
C LYS A 89 -12.82 24.94 -11.50
N VAL A 90 -13.08 23.84 -10.80
CA VAL A 90 -13.43 23.86 -9.36
C VAL A 90 -12.41 23.05 -8.57
N LEU A 91 -11.96 23.58 -7.44
CA LEU A 91 -11.09 22.86 -6.51
C LEU A 91 -11.82 21.66 -5.88
N VAL A 92 -11.14 20.52 -5.76
CA VAL A 92 -11.70 19.30 -5.12
C VAL A 92 -11.98 19.54 -3.63
N LYS A 93 -11.07 20.23 -2.95
CA LYS A 93 -11.21 20.62 -1.54
C LYS A 93 -11.05 22.12 -1.43
N LYS A 94 -12.15 22.82 -1.11
CA LYS A 94 -12.14 24.26 -0.86
C LYS A 94 -11.42 24.58 0.46
N ASN A 95 -10.84 25.77 0.54
CA ASN A 95 -10.24 26.27 1.77
C ASN A 95 -11.31 26.56 2.82
N LYS A 96 -10.92 26.51 4.11
CA LYS A 96 -11.82 26.86 5.21
C LYS A 96 -12.07 28.36 5.21
N SER A 97 -13.31 28.78 5.43
CA SER A 97 -13.67 30.21 5.50
C SER A 97 -13.22 30.88 6.80
N TYR A 98 -13.11 30.11 7.89
CA TYR A 98 -12.72 30.61 9.21
C TYR A 98 -11.37 30.02 9.62
N LEU A 99 -10.47 30.89 10.07
CA LEU A 99 -9.16 30.52 10.62
C LEU A 99 -9.13 30.91 12.11
N PRO A 100 -8.59 30.04 12.99
CA PRO A 100 -8.47 30.38 14.40
C PRO A 100 -7.40 31.46 14.60
N THR A 101 -7.60 32.33 15.59
CA THR A 101 -6.63 33.39 15.97
C THR A 101 -5.30 32.83 16.48
N LYS A 102 -5.33 31.66 17.14
CA LYS A 102 -4.13 30.96 17.60
C LYS A 102 -4.11 29.53 17.07
N SER A 103 -2.97 29.08 16.57
CA SER A 103 -2.78 27.69 16.15
C SER A 103 -2.56 26.78 17.35
N LEU A 104 -3.28 25.65 17.41
CA LEU A 104 -3.03 24.61 18.41
C LEU A 104 -1.66 23.96 18.17
N ILE A 105 -0.91 23.75 19.24
CA ILE A 105 0.36 23.03 19.19
C ILE A 105 0.07 21.58 18.78
N ARG A 106 0.71 21.11 17.71
CA ARG A 106 0.57 19.72 17.27
C ARG A 106 1.16 18.78 18.31
N LYS A 107 0.38 17.80 18.75
CA LYS A 107 0.87 16.73 19.63
C LYS A 107 2.00 15.96 18.93
N ARG A 108 3.04 15.59 19.69
CA ARG A 108 4.13 14.73 19.19
C ARG A 108 3.57 13.39 18.76
N SER A 109 4.16 12.78 17.73
CA SER A 109 3.74 11.45 17.28
C SER A 109 3.95 10.44 18.41
N VAL A 110 2.83 9.87 18.89
CA VAL A 110 2.88 8.69 19.75
C VAL A 110 3.28 7.49 18.91
N LYS A 111 3.99 6.55 19.53
CA LYS A 111 4.54 5.40 18.82
C LYS A 111 3.38 4.58 18.21
N TRP A 112 2.47 4.04 19.01
CA TRP A 112 1.54 2.99 18.56
C TRP A 112 0.16 3.14 19.24
N CYS A 113 -0.95 3.03 18.49
CA CYS A 113 -2.31 2.99 19.05
C CYS A 113 -2.58 1.63 19.72
N PHE A 114 -3.49 1.59 20.70
CA PHE A 114 -3.87 0.36 21.44
C PHE A 114 -4.19 -0.84 20.53
N ARG A 115 -4.87 -0.59 19.41
CA ARG A 115 -5.19 -1.60 18.39
C ARG A 115 -3.95 -2.32 17.85
N ASN A 116 -2.80 -1.66 17.81
CA ASN A 116 -1.56 -2.19 17.25
C ASN A 116 -0.62 -2.76 18.32
N HIS A 117 -0.98 -2.68 19.60
CA HIS A 117 -0.17 -3.23 20.68
C HIS A 117 -0.12 -4.75 20.59
N LYS A 118 1.04 -5.33 20.93
CA LYS A 118 1.17 -6.78 21.06
C LYS A 118 0.41 -7.22 22.31
N ARG A 119 -0.54 -8.14 22.15
CA ARG A 119 -1.26 -8.74 23.27
C ARG A 119 -0.48 -9.93 23.78
N TYR A 120 -0.02 -9.87 25.02
CA TYR A 120 0.67 -10.96 25.68
C TYR A 120 -0.32 -11.73 26.54
N ILE A 121 -0.34 -13.04 26.36
CA ILE A 121 -1.08 -13.97 27.20
C ILE A 121 -0.01 -14.85 27.87
N HIS A 122 -0.18 -15.13 29.16
CA HIS A 122 0.73 -16.03 29.87
C HIS A 122 0.72 -17.43 29.22
N LYS A 123 1.76 -18.24 29.47
CA LYS A 123 1.86 -19.60 28.89
C LYS A 123 0.84 -20.59 29.47
N THR A 124 0.28 -20.26 30.63
CA THR A 124 -0.59 -21.14 31.42
C THR A 124 -2.04 -21.24 30.93
N PRO A 125 -2.74 -20.17 30.51
CA PRO A 125 -4.05 -20.27 29.86
C PRO A 125 -3.91 -20.95 28.50
N LYS A 126 -4.60 -22.06 28.36
CA LYS A 126 -4.77 -22.77 27.09
C LYS A 126 -6.26 -22.83 26.79
N PHE A 127 -6.59 -23.06 25.52
CA PHE A 127 -7.97 -23.33 25.13
C PHE A 127 -8.54 -24.46 26.00
N ASN A 128 -9.76 -24.27 26.53
CA ASN A 128 -10.48 -25.20 27.42
C ASN A 128 -9.86 -25.44 28.81
N LYS A 129 -9.00 -24.55 29.32
CA LYS A 129 -8.54 -24.63 30.71
C LYS A 129 -9.53 -23.94 31.66
N VAL A 130 -9.98 -24.66 32.70
CA VAL A 130 -10.78 -24.07 33.79
C VAL A 130 -9.92 -23.04 34.53
N MET A 131 -10.43 -21.82 34.66
CA MET A 131 -9.77 -20.72 35.36
C MET A 131 -10.72 -20.20 36.44
N VAL A 132 -10.17 -19.88 37.61
CA VAL A 132 -10.91 -19.23 38.69
C VAL A 132 -10.82 -17.72 38.48
N LEU A 133 -11.96 -17.07 38.38
CA LEU A 133 -12.06 -15.61 38.31
C LEU A 133 -11.91 -15.04 39.72
N ILE A 134 -10.81 -14.34 39.99
CA ILE A 134 -10.50 -13.80 41.34
C ILE A 134 -11.17 -12.44 41.59
N VAL A 135 -11.61 -11.74 40.53
CA VAL A 135 -12.28 -10.44 40.64
C VAL A 135 -13.60 -10.46 39.86
N SER A 136 -14.70 -10.20 40.56
CA SER A 136 -16.02 -9.97 39.96
C SER A 136 -16.70 -8.74 40.55
N ALA A 137 -17.55 -8.13 39.70
CA ALA A 137 -18.44 -6.99 39.93
C ALA A 137 -17.79 -5.59 39.88
N VAL A 138 -17.38 -5.16 38.68
CA VAL A 138 -17.41 -3.73 38.33
C VAL A 138 -18.28 -3.56 37.09
N ASN A 139 -19.32 -2.75 37.21
CA ASN A 139 -20.32 -2.46 36.17
C ASN A 139 -19.63 -2.01 34.86
N LEU A 140 -19.66 -2.87 33.84
CA LEU A 140 -19.00 -2.73 32.55
C LEU A 140 -19.61 -1.64 31.61
N ARG A 141 -20.36 -0.67 32.14
CA ARG A 141 -21.04 0.34 31.31
C ARG A 141 -20.25 1.64 31.06
N GLU A 142 -19.11 1.87 31.71
CA GLU A 142 -18.37 3.15 31.56
C GLU A 142 -16.99 3.07 30.89
N ILE A 143 -16.39 1.89 30.73
CA ILE A 143 -14.99 1.80 30.25
C ILE A 143 -14.87 1.93 28.71
N ALA A 144 -15.99 1.95 27.98
CA ALA A 144 -15.99 2.01 26.52
C ALA A 144 -15.96 3.44 25.92
N SER A 145 -15.97 4.50 26.73
CA SER A 145 -16.18 5.88 26.23
C SER A 145 -14.99 6.84 26.36
N SER A 146 -13.75 6.34 26.47
CA SER A 146 -12.56 7.19 26.39
C SER A 146 -11.65 6.78 25.23
N CYS A 147 -11.92 7.36 24.05
CA CYS A 147 -11.06 7.40 22.88
C CYS A 147 -10.99 8.85 22.39
#